data_AF-C0R3M9-F1
#
_entry.id   AF-C0R3M9-F1
#
_cell.length_a   1.000
_cell.length_b   1.000
_cell.length_c   1.000
_cell.angle_alpha   90.00
_cell.angle_beta   90.00
_cell.angle_gamma   90.00
#
_symmetry.space_group_name_H-M   'P 1'
#
loop_
_entity.id
_entity.type
_entity.pdbx_description
1 polymer ?
#
loop_
_entity_poly.entity_id
_entity_poly.type
_entity_poly.pdbx_seq_one_letter_code
_entity_poly.pdbx_strand_id
1 'polypeptide(L)'
;MLATSLMDEQKFQTGGFKELYFLRWGVETFFAKLKGRLSLENFTGKSVESVKQDFWSAIFISNLESVMTEDVEEALNMDLTDDKLKRSINKSVSFNAIKNLAFDIFATESDTDCIMDQLSKLFLMNTLAVRKGRKVDRHKVPYLRSFNYQKRVRKHIF
;
A
#
# COMPACT_ATOMS: atom_id res chain seq x y z
N MET A 1 20.07 -17.83 -2.23
CA MET A 1 19.75 -19.17 -2.74
C MET A 1 18.24 -19.26 -2.87
N LEU A 2 17.73 -19.64 -4.05
CA LEU A 2 16.29 -19.85 -4.32
C LEU A 2 16.11 -21.35 -4.60
N ALA A 3 15.08 -21.96 -4.03
CA ALA A 3 14.67 -23.34 -4.34
C ALA A 3 13.34 -23.28 -5.11
N THR A 4 13.20 -24.08 -6.16
CA THR A 4 12.03 -24.10 -7.04
C THR A 4 11.73 -25.54 -7.48
N SER A 5 10.46 -25.84 -7.73
CA SER A 5 10.01 -27.12 -8.32
C SER A 5 9.99 -27.08 -9.85
N LEU A 6 10.37 -25.96 -10.47
CA LEU A 6 10.48 -25.81 -11.92
C LEU A 6 11.86 -26.33 -12.37
N MET A 7 11.88 -27.55 -12.92
CA MET A 7 13.12 -28.29 -13.24
C MET A 7 13.56 -28.16 -14.70
N ASP A 8 12.71 -27.65 -15.58
CA ASP A 8 13.01 -27.52 -17.02
C ASP A 8 13.83 -26.24 -17.29
N GLU A 9 15.15 -26.40 -17.41
CA GLU A 9 16.10 -25.30 -17.63
C GLU A 9 15.99 -24.66 -19.02
N GLN A 10 15.47 -25.39 -20.02
CA GLN A 10 15.27 -24.84 -21.37
C GLN A 10 14.06 -23.90 -21.40
N LYS A 11 13.02 -24.24 -20.64
CA LYS A 11 11.79 -23.44 -20.53
C LYS A 11 11.88 -22.32 -19.50
N PHE A 12 12.62 -22.52 -18.40
CA PHE A 12 12.67 -21.58 -17.27
C PHE A 12 14.11 -21.12 -17.01
N GLN A 13 14.49 -20.02 -17.66
CA GLN A 13 15.83 -19.44 -17.50
C GLN A 13 16.03 -18.86 -16.10
N THR A 14 17.25 -19.02 -15.56
CA THR A 14 17.63 -18.56 -14.21
C THR A 14 17.37 -17.08 -13.96
N GLY A 15 17.51 -16.24 -14.98
CA GLY A 15 17.28 -14.80 -14.90
C GLY A 15 15.85 -14.43 -14.46
N GLY A 16 14.85 -15.18 -14.91
CA GLY A 16 13.43 -14.93 -14.60
C GLY A 16 13.06 -15.18 -13.13
N PHE A 17 13.77 -16.08 -12.43
CA PHE A 17 13.47 -16.37 -11.02
C PHE A 17 13.72 -15.17 -10.10
N LYS A 18 14.65 -14.28 -10.47
CA LYS A 18 14.88 -13.04 -9.70
C LYS A 18 13.65 -12.13 -9.75
N GLU A 19 13.04 -11.99 -10.93
CA GLU A 19 11.85 -11.16 -11.13
C GLU A 19 10.63 -11.79 -10.44
N LEU A 20 10.45 -13.11 -10.59
CA LEU A 20 9.38 -13.84 -9.89
C LEU A 20 9.51 -13.73 -8.37
N TYR A 21 10.73 -13.86 -7.83
CA TYR A 21 10.95 -13.68 -6.40
C TYR A 21 10.72 -12.23 -5.95
N PHE A 22 11.03 -11.25 -6.81
CA PHE A 22 10.74 -9.84 -6.54
C PHE A 22 9.23 -9.58 -6.41
N LEU A 23 8.36 -10.28 -7.15
CA LEU A 23 6.90 -10.17 -7.01
C LEU A 23 6.42 -10.54 -5.59
N ARG A 24 7.12 -11.45 -4.89
CA ARG A 24 6.83 -11.79 -3.47
C ARG A 24 6.93 -10.57 -2.54
N TRP A 25 7.82 -9.63 -2.85
CA TRP A 25 8.00 -8.41 -2.05
C TRP A 25 6.74 -7.52 -2.06
N GLY A 26 5.95 -7.58 -3.14
CA GLY A 26 4.64 -6.93 -3.20
C GLY A 26 3.72 -7.39 -2.07
N VAL A 27 3.72 -8.69 -1.77
CA VAL A 27 2.91 -9.28 -0.69
C VAL A 27 3.40 -8.81 0.70
N GLU A 28 4.71 -8.79 0.93
CA GLU A 28 5.27 -8.36 2.22
C GLU A 28 4.99 -6.87 2.48
N THR A 29 5.16 -6.03 1.47
CA THR A 29 4.86 -4.59 1.57
C THR A 29 3.38 -4.32 1.76
N PHE A 30 2.51 -5.13 1.15
CA PHE A 30 1.07 -5.09 1.44
C PHE A 30 0.77 -5.43 2.89
N PHE A 31 1.34 -6.51 3.45
CA PHE A 31 1.14 -6.84 4.86
C PHE A 31 1.67 -5.75 5.80
N ALA A 32 2.80 -5.12 5.47
CA ALA A 32 3.30 -3.98 6.23
C ALA A 32 2.29 -2.81 6.23
N LYS A 33 1.69 -2.51 5.07
CA LYS A 33 0.64 -1.49 4.95
C LYS A 33 -0.61 -1.88 5.74
N LEU A 34 -1.05 -3.13 5.64
CA LEU A 34 -2.24 -3.65 6.32
C LEU A 34 -2.10 -3.55 7.85
N LYS A 35 -0.93 -3.88 8.41
CA LYS A 35 -0.64 -3.69 9.84
C LYS A 35 -0.78 -2.24 10.28
N GLY A 36 -0.34 -1.30 9.44
CA GLY A 36 -0.53 0.13 9.67
C GLY A 36 -2.01 0.54 9.61
N ARG A 37 -2.75 0.06 8.59
CA ARG A 37 -4.19 0.36 8.41
C ARG A 37 -5.04 -0.19 9.56
N LEU A 38 -4.74 -1.39 10.04
CA LEU A 38 -5.43 -2.01 11.17
C LEU A 38 -5.15 -1.32 12.50
N SER A 39 -4.02 -0.63 12.63
CA SER A 39 -3.56 -0.08 13.90
C SER A 39 -3.64 -1.16 14.99
N LEU A 40 -2.75 -2.16 14.96
CA LEU A 40 -2.83 -3.39 15.77
C LEU A 40 -3.02 -3.22 17.30
N GLU A 41 -2.93 -2.00 17.81
CA GLU A 41 -3.15 -1.62 19.21
C GLU A 41 -4.55 -1.01 19.46
N ASN A 42 -5.34 -0.74 18.41
CA ASN A 42 -6.59 0.02 18.42
C ASN A 42 -7.70 -0.68 17.62
N PHE A 43 -8.08 -1.89 18.06
CA PHE A 43 -9.26 -2.59 17.53
C PHE A 43 -10.56 -2.00 18.07
N THR A 44 -11.64 -2.12 17.30
CA THR A 44 -12.98 -1.63 17.66
C THR A 44 -13.60 -2.37 18.84
N GLY A 45 -13.12 -3.57 19.15
CA GLY A 45 -13.58 -4.38 20.27
C GLY A 45 -12.54 -5.37 20.77
N LYS A 46 -12.83 -5.97 21.93
CA LYS A 46 -11.93 -6.94 22.60
C LYS A 46 -12.28 -8.40 22.28
N SER A 47 -13.40 -8.64 21.61
CA SER A 47 -13.84 -10.00 21.26
C SER A 47 -13.07 -10.51 20.05
N VAL A 48 -12.92 -11.84 19.95
CA VAL A 48 -12.32 -12.50 18.77
C VAL A 48 -13.07 -12.12 17.49
N GLU A 49 -14.40 -11.97 17.58
CA GLU A 49 -15.23 -11.63 16.44
C GLU A 49 -14.98 -10.19 15.97
N SER A 50 -14.91 -9.23 16.88
CA SER A 50 -14.59 -7.83 16.56
C SER A 50 -13.21 -7.72 15.87
N VAL A 51 -12.21 -8.45 16.35
CA VAL A 51 -10.88 -8.48 15.72
C VAL A 51 -10.93 -9.05 14.32
N LYS A 52 -11.70 -10.12 14.08
CA LYS A 52 -11.90 -10.69 12.74
C LYS A 52 -12.62 -9.70 11.82
N GLN A 53 -13.65 -9.02 12.31
CA GLN A 53 -14.40 -8.03 11.53
C GLN A 53 -13.52 -6.85 11.12
N ASP A 54 -12.71 -6.31 12.02
CA ASP A 54 -11.75 -5.25 11.70
C ASP A 54 -10.73 -5.72 10.66
N PHE A 55 -10.21 -6.94 10.82
CA PHE A 55 -9.26 -7.55 9.89
C PHE A 55 -9.84 -7.68 8.49
N TRP A 56 -11.02 -8.30 8.36
CA TRP A 56 -11.65 -8.54 7.06
C TRP A 56 -12.13 -7.23 6.40
N SER A 57 -12.66 -6.30 7.19
CA SER A 57 -13.05 -4.97 6.69
C SER A 57 -11.86 -4.19 6.13
N ALA A 58 -10.72 -4.23 6.83
CA ALA A 58 -9.51 -3.56 6.35
C ALA A 58 -8.96 -4.18 5.06
N ILE A 59 -9.00 -5.51 4.92
CA ILE A 59 -8.64 -6.20 3.67
C ILE A 59 -9.59 -5.79 2.55
N PHE A 60 -10.89 -5.85 2.81
CA PHE A 60 -11.91 -5.52 1.82
C PHE A 60 -11.76 -4.08 1.31
N ILE A 61 -11.68 -3.09 2.19
CA ILE A 61 -11.48 -1.68 1.82
C ILE A 61 -10.13 -1.51 1.11
N SER A 62 -9.09 -2.25 1.51
CA SER A 62 -7.79 -2.19 0.83
C SER A 62 -7.87 -2.66 -0.63
N ASN A 63 -8.63 -3.72 -0.89
CA ASN A 63 -8.83 -4.25 -2.24
C ASN A 63 -9.71 -3.30 -3.07
N LEU A 64 -10.78 -2.78 -2.46
CA LEU A 64 -11.65 -1.79 -3.10
C LEU A 64 -10.87 -0.54 -3.49
N GLU A 65 -10.00 -0.07 -2.60
CA GLU A 65 -9.10 1.05 -2.85
C GLU A 65 -8.15 0.78 -4.02
N SER A 66 -7.60 -0.43 -4.14
CA SER A 66 -6.79 -0.79 -5.30
C SER A 66 -7.57 -0.68 -6.60
N VAL A 67 -8.79 -1.22 -6.66
CA VAL A 67 -9.64 -1.18 -7.87
C VAL A 67 -10.03 0.27 -8.21
N MET A 68 -10.55 1.03 -7.23
CA MET A 68 -11.02 2.40 -7.46
C MET A 68 -9.90 3.38 -7.86
N THR A 69 -8.65 3.07 -7.52
CA THR A 69 -7.51 3.93 -7.86
C THR A 69 -6.79 3.51 -9.13
N GLU A 70 -7.05 2.31 -9.65
CA GLU A 70 -6.39 1.77 -10.83
C GLU A 70 -6.69 2.61 -12.08
N ASP A 71 -7.97 2.81 -12.40
CA ASP A 71 -8.41 3.60 -13.57
C ASP A 71 -7.89 5.04 -13.51
N VAL A 72 -7.90 5.63 -12.31
CA VAL A 72 -7.44 7.01 -12.09
C VAL A 72 -5.91 7.11 -12.21
N GLU A 73 -5.16 6.12 -11.72
CA GLU A 73 -3.70 6.04 -11.91
C GLU A 73 -3.33 5.80 -13.38
N GLU A 74 -4.09 4.99 -14.11
CA GLU A 74 -3.89 4.77 -15.55
C GLU A 74 -4.12 6.06 -16.33
N ALA A 75 -5.27 6.72 -16.13
CA ALA A 75 -5.59 7.99 -16.76
C ALA A 75 -4.55 9.09 -16.45
N LEU A 76 -4.06 9.15 -15.20
CA LEU A 76 -3.05 10.13 -14.77
C LEU A 76 -1.70 9.97 -15.50
N ASN A 77 -1.37 8.74 -15.91
CA ASN A 77 -0.07 8.42 -16.51
C ASN A 77 -0.13 8.11 -18.00
N MET A 78 -1.30 8.13 -18.63
CA MET A 78 -1.52 7.74 -20.03
C MET A 78 -0.69 8.59 -21.01
N ASP A 79 -0.61 9.90 -20.79
CA ASP A 79 0.08 10.83 -21.68
C ASP A 79 1.58 11.01 -21.34
N LEU A 80 2.09 10.32 -20.32
CA LEU A 80 3.48 10.47 -19.89
C LEU A 80 4.42 9.62 -20.75
N THR A 81 5.29 10.30 -21.50
CA THR A 81 6.37 9.67 -22.27
C THR A 81 7.61 9.37 -21.42
N ASP A 82 7.83 10.07 -20.31
CA ASP A 82 8.94 9.84 -19.39
C ASP A 82 8.49 9.08 -18.13
N ASP A 83 9.01 7.87 -17.97
CA ASP A 83 8.84 6.99 -16.81
C ASP A 83 9.23 7.66 -15.47
N LYS A 84 10.07 8.71 -15.49
CA LYS A 84 10.49 9.45 -14.28
C LYS A 84 9.42 10.41 -13.75
N LEU A 85 8.44 10.77 -14.58
CA LEU A 85 7.36 11.69 -14.22
C LEU A 85 6.12 10.95 -13.69
N LYS A 86 6.15 9.61 -13.68
CA LYS A 86 5.04 8.80 -13.21
C LYS A 86 4.58 9.20 -11.82
N ARG A 87 3.27 9.26 -11.65
CA ARG A 87 2.59 9.60 -10.40
C ARG A 87 1.74 8.44 -9.93
N SER A 88 1.64 8.29 -8.62
CA SER A 88 0.73 7.34 -7.98
C SER A 88 -0.17 8.09 -7.01
N ILE A 89 -1.38 7.61 -6.85
CA ILE A 89 -2.33 8.15 -5.88
C ILE A 89 -1.81 7.86 -4.47
N ASN A 90 -2.00 8.82 -3.57
CA ASN A 90 -1.65 8.64 -2.17
C ASN A 90 -2.58 7.59 -1.52
N LYS A 91 -2.09 6.36 -1.43
CA LYS A 91 -2.80 5.17 -0.89
C LYS A 91 -3.26 5.33 0.58
N SER A 92 -2.75 6.30 1.33
CA SER A 92 -3.24 6.62 2.68
C SER A 92 -4.47 7.52 2.65
N VAL A 93 -4.50 8.47 1.71
CA VAL A 93 -5.63 9.39 1.54
C VAL A 93 -6.80 8.65 0.90
N SER A 94 -6.56 7.89 -0.18
CA SER A 94 -7.60 7.10 -0.85
C SER A 94 -8.25 6.10 0.09
N PHE A 95 -7.44 5.36 0.86
CA PHE A 95 -7.95 4.39 1.83
C PHE A 95 -8.85 5.03 2.89
N ASN A 96 -8.44 6.16 3.46
CA ASN A 96 -9.25 6.84 4.47
C ASN A 96 -10.54 7.43 3.88
N ALA A 97 -10.47 7.98 2.66
CA ALA A 97 -11.65 8.51 1.98
C ALA A 97 -12.69 7.40 1.74
N ILE A 98 -12.26 6.26 1.18
CA ILE A 98 -13.13 5.10 0.92
C ILE A 98 -13.65 4.53 2.23
N LYS A 99 -12.82 4.43 3.27
CA LYS A 99 -13.25 3.95 4.59
C LYS A 99 -14.35 4.82 5.18
N ASN A 100 -14.22 6.15 5.09
CA ASN A 100 -15.19 7.07 5.66
C ASN A 100 -16.52 7.08 4.89
N LEU A 101 -16.46 6.89 3.57
CA LEU A 101 -17.62 6.83 2.69
C LEU A 101 -18.12 5.41 2.47
N ALA A 102 -17.59 4.40 3.18
CA ALA A 102 -17.90 2.99 2.92
C ALA A 102 -19.39 2.71 3.00
N PHE A 103 -20.08 3.24 4.03
CA PHE A 103 -21.53 3.08 4.15
C PHE A 103 -22.28 3.78 3.02
N ASP A 104 -21.86 4.98 2.63
CA ASP A 104 -22.52 5.74 1.56
C ASP A 104 -22.34 5.05 0.20
N ILE A 105 -21.17 4.45 -0.07
CA ILE A 105 -20.88 3.68 -1.29
C ILE A 105 -21.78 2.44 -1.40
N PHE A 106 -22.07 1.77 -0.28
CA PHE A 106 -22.84 0.52 -0.27
C PHE A 106 -24.31 0.68 0.13
N ALA A 107 -24.73 1.88 0.53
CA ALA A 107 -26.12 2.18 0.83
C ALA A 107 -26.96 2.27 -0.46
N THR A 108 -28.16 1.70 -0.44
CA THR A 108 -29.05 1.60 -1.62
C THR A 108 -29.63 2.96 -2.05
N GLU A 109 -29.63 3.95 -1.16
CA GLU A 109 -30.28 5.26 -1.38
C GLU A 109 -29.30 6.35 -1.84
N SER A 110 -28.00 6.02 -1.96
CA SER A 110 -26.95 6.99 -2.29
C SER A 110 -26.80 7.17 -3.80
N ASP A 111 -26.51 8.41 -4.22
CA ASP A 111 -26.01 8.70 -5.57
C ASP A 111 -24.54 8.27 -5.68
N THR A 112 -24.33 7.01 -6.04
CA THR A 112 -23.01 6.40 -6.15
C THR A 112 -22.14 7.10 -7.19
N ASP A 113 -22.72 7.58 -8.28
CA ASP A 113 -21.98 8.23 -9.36
C ASP A 113 -21.40 9.57 -8.89
N CYS A 114 -22.18 10.35 -8.13
CA CYS A 114 -21.72 11.57 -7.50
C CYS A 114 -20.57 11.31 -6.51
N ILE A 115 -20.67 10.26 -5.69
CA ILE A 115 -19.63 9.87 -4.73
C ILE A 115 -18.34 9.47 -5.48
N MET A 116 -18.47 8.68 -6.54
CA MET A 116 -17.32 8.23 -7.33
C MET A 116 -16.61 9.38 -8.06
N ASP A 117 -17.35 10.37 -8.57
CA ASP A 117 -16.79 11.58 -9.15
C ASP A 117 -16.04 12.42 -8.09
N GLN A 118 -16.61 12.58 -6.90
CA GLN A 118 -15.96 13.28 -5.78
C GLN A 118 -14.66 12.57 -5.34
N LEU A 119 -14.70 11.25 -5.20
CA LEU A 119 -13.53 10.44 -4.86
C LEU A 119 -12.43 10.57 -5.92
N SER A 120 -12.79 10.49 -7.20
CA SER A 120 -11.85 10.64 -8.32
C SER A 120 -11.15 11.99 -8.28
N LYS A 121 -11.90 13.08 -8.08
CA LYS A 121 -11.34 14.43 -7.92
C LYS A 121 -10.38 14.50 -6.72
N LEU A 122 -10.77 13.93 -5.58
CA LEU A 122 -9.94 13.91 -4.37
C LEU A 122 -8.64 13.13 -4.58
N PHE A 123 -8.68 12.03 -5.31
CA PHE A 123 -7.50 11.22 -5.62
C PHE A 123 -6.53 11.96 -6.54
N LEU A 124 -7.03 12.64 -7.59
CA LEU A 124 -6.22 13.44 -8.49
C LEU A 124 -5.51 14.61 -7.79
N MET A 125 -6.16 15.20 -6.79
CA MET A 125 -5.54 16.26 -5.96
C MET A 125 -4.41 15.73 -5.07
N ASN A 126 -4.40 14.44 -4.74
CA ASN A 126 -3.49 13.84 -3.76
C ASN A 126 -2.56 12.80 -4.41
N THR A 127 -1.68 13.26 -5.30
CA THR A 127 -0.72 12.40 -6.01
C THR A 127 0.69 12.48 -5.43
N LEU A 128 1.46 11.41 -5.61
CA LEU A 128 2.85 11.25 -5.19
C LEU A 128 3.71 10.90 -6.40
N ALA A 129 4.91 11.49 -6.47
CA ALA A 129 5.86 11.17 -7.54
C ALA A 129 6.51 9.81 -7.29
N VAL A 130 6.45 8.92 -8.30
CA VAL A 130 7.05 7.59 -8.26
C VAL A 130 8.37 7.62 -9.03
N ARG A 131 9.48 7.31 -8.34
CA ARG A 131 10.81 7.24 -8.96
C ARG A 131 11.25 5.79 -9.10
N LYS A 132 11.07 5.23 -10.30
CA LYS A 132 11.51 3.87 -10.61
C LYS A 132 13.03 3.76 -10.49
N GLY A 133 13.52 2.69 -9.86
CA GLY A 133 14.96 2.42 -9.72
C GLY A 133 15.71 3.32 -8.72
N ARG A 134 15.01 4.02 -7.82
CA ARG A 134 15.66 4.80 -6.75
C ARG A 134 16.52 3.89 -5.88
N LYS A 135 17.84 4.06 -5.96
CA LYS A 135 18.80 3.51 -4.99
C LYS A 135 19.09 4.60 -3.96
N VAL A 136 18.84 4.31 -2.70
CA VAL A 136 19.26 5.17 -1.58
C VAL A 136 20.42 4.49 -0.90
N ASP A 137 21.57 5.15 -0.87
CA ASP A 137 22.73 4.62 -0.17
C ASP A 137 22.42 4.51 1.31
N ARG A 138 22.49 3.27 1.82
CA ARG A 138 22.24 3.01 3.23
C ARG A 138 23.51 3.35 4.01
N HIS A 139 23.59 4.59 4.47
CA HIS A 139 24.63 4.98 5.43
C HIS A 139 24.37 4.27 6.77
N LYS A 140 25.26 3.34 7.15
CA LYS A 140 25.20 2.71 8.47
C LYS A 140 25.55 3.76 9.52
N VAL A 141 24.58 4.08 10.38
CA VAL A 141 24.82 4.96 11.53
C VAL A 141 25.72 4.21 12.52
N PRO A 142 26.80 4.83 13.05
CA PRO A 142 27.64 4.18 14.05
C PRO A 142 26.83 3.74 15.28
N TYR A 143 27.20 2.59 15.85
CA TYR A 143 26.49 1.98 16.98
C TYR A 143 26.26 2.98 18.14
N LEU A 144 27.30 3.71 18.53
CA LEU A 144 27.23 4.70 19.61
C LEU A 144 26.21 5.81 19.34
N ARG A 145 26.10 6.27 18.08
CA ARG A 145 25.14 7.31 17.69
C ARG A 145 23.71 6.77 17.71
N SER A 146 23.51 5.55 17.23
CA SER A 146 22.21 4.86 17.30
C SER A 146 21.79 4.63 18.76
N PHE A 147 22.70 4.14 19.60
CA PHE A 147 22.45 3.89 21.02
C PHE A 147 22.10 5.17 21.78
N ASN A 148 22.87 6.25 21.57
CA ASN A 148 22.59 7.54 22.20
C ASN A 148 21.24 8.12 21.76
N TYR A 149 20.88 7.98 20.47
CA TYR A 149 19.56 8.40 19.99
C TYR A 149 18.44 7.62 20.69
N GLN A 150 18.53 6.29 20.74
CA GLN A 150 17.52 5.46 21.40
C GLN A 150 17.40 5.75 22.89
N LYS A 151 18.51 5.98 23.59
CA LYS A 151 18.50 6.20 25.04
C LYS A 151 18.09 7.62 25.46
N ARG A 152 18.43 8.64 24.65
CA ARG A 152 18.36 10.05 25.09
C ARG A 152 17.45 10.94 24.25
N VAL A 153 17.17 10.56 23.00
CA VAL A 153 16.44 11.42 22.05
C VAL A 153 15.08 10.84 21.72
N ARG A 154 15.00 9.53 21.47
CA ARG A 154 13.75 8.85 21.17
C ARG A 154 12.90 8.79 22.44
N LYS A 155 11.86 9.62 22.50
CA LYS A 155 10.81 9.48 23.51
C LYS A 155 9.84 8.39 23.05
N HIS A 156 9.69 7.34 23.85
CA HIS A 156 8.57 6.43 23.67
C HIS A 156 7.30 7.19 24.06
N ILE A 157 6.46 7.48 23.07
CA ILE A 157 5.10 7.94 23.29
C ILE A 157 4.28 6.65 23.32
N PHE A 158 3.69 6.35 24.48
CA PHE A 158 2.70 5.28 24.66
C PHE A 158 1.32 5.84 24.33
#